data_AF-A0A925MLW2-F1
#
_entry.id   AF-A0A925MLW2-F1
#
_cell.length_a   1.000
_cell.length_b   1.000
_cell.length_c   1.000
_cell.angle_alpha   90.00
_cell.angle_beta   90.00
_cell.angle_gamma   90.00
#
_symmetry.space_group_name_H-M   'P 1'
#
loop_
_entity.id
_entity.type
_entity.pdbx_description
1 polymer ?
#
loop_
_entity_poly.entity_id
_entity_poly.type
_entity_poly.pdbx_seq_one_letter_code
_entity_poly.pdbx_strand_id
1 'polypeptide(L)'
;REENSFLKRNDKKLVEYRDAVPSTAVSMLLGITKASLGTESWISAASFQETTKVLSTAAIAAKKDHLMGLKENVIVGKKIPAGTGMRLYENLQVTGSGRPFRDQPDGAVLEGVD
;
A
#
# COMPACT_ATOMS: atom_id res chain seq x y z
N ARG A 1 -16.87 -7.49 -26.40
CA ARG A 1 -18.05 -7.69 -27.28
C ARG A 1 -18.31 -6.46 -28.15
N GLU A 2 -18.27 -5.25 -27.59
CA GLU A 2 -18.40 -3.99 -28.34
C GLU A 2 -17.29 -3.78 -29.38
N GLU A 3 -16.03 -4.09 -29.04
CA GLU A 3 -14.88 -4.04 -29.95
C GLU A 3 -15.11 -4.84 -31.25
N ASN A 4 -15.61 -6.08 -31.14
CA ASN A 4 -15.86 -6.95 -32.28
C ASN A 4 -17.03 -6.46 -33.15
N SER A 5 -17.99 -5.73 -32.57
CA SER A 5 -19.09 -5.12 -33.32
C SER A 5 -18.64 -3.91 -34.14
N PHE A 6 -17.63 -3.18 -33.66
CA PHE A 6 -16.99 -2.06 -34.37
C PHE A 6 -16.06 -2.57 -35.48
N LEU A 7 -15.28 -3.63 -35.21
CA LEU A 7 -14.42 -4.27 -36.21
C LEU A 7 -15.23 -4.88 -37.36
N LYS A 8 -16.36 -5.53 -37.04
CA LYS A 8 -17.29 -6.07 -38.05
C LYS A 8 -17.95 -5.01 -38.93
N ARG A 9 -18.19 -3.80 -38.41
CA ARG A 9 -18.74 -2.66 -39.18
C ARG A 9 -17.71 -2.00 -40.09
N ASN A 10 -16.42 -2.17 -39.81
CA ASN A 10 -15.32 -1.58 -40.57
C ASN A 10 -14.61 -2.60 -41.49
N ASP A 11 -15.23 -3.75 -41.77
CA ASP A 11 -14.65 -4.87 -42.53
C ASP A 11 -13.24 -5.30 -42.06
N LYS A 12 -12.98 -5.18 -40.75
CA LYS A 12 -11.71 -5.60 -40.13
C LYS A 12 -11.83 -6.98 -39.51
N LYS A 13 -10.71 -7.70 -39.47
CA LYS A 13 -10.62 -9.03 -38.87
C LYS A 13 -11.05 -8.97 -37.39
N LEU A 14 -11.94 -9.89 -37.01
CA LEU A 14 -12.44 -10.02 -35.64
C LEU A 14 -11.32 -10.48 -34.70
N VAL A 15 -11.39 -10.04 -33.44
CA VAL A 15 -10.47 -10.53 -32.40
C VAL A 15 -10.89 -11.94 -32.01
N GLU A 16 -9.99 -12.89 -32.26
CA GLU A 16 -10.06 -14.26 -31.74
C GLU A 16 -9.51 -14.26 -30.31
N TYR A 17 -10.26 -14.83 -29.37
CA TYR A 17 -9.80 -15.07 -28.01
C TYR A 17 -9.63 -16.56 -27.78
N ARG A 18 -8.67 -16.93 -26.94
CA ARG A 18 -8.58 -18.29 -26.38
C ARG A 18 -9.19 -18.26 -24.99
N ASP A 19 -9.85 -19.34 -24.60
CA ASP A 19 -10.23 -19.52 -23.19
C ASP A 19 -8.96 -19.65 -22.35
N ALA A 20 -8.93 -18.93 -21.22
CA ALA A 20 -7.80 -18.99 -20.30
C ALA A 20 -7.87 -20.27 -19.46
N VAL A 21 -6.73 -20.96 -19.33
CA VAL A 21 -6.60 -22.06 -18.36
C VAL A 21 -6.39 -21.45 -16.97
N PRO A 22 -7.18 -21.83 -15.94
CA PRO A 22 -7.01 -21.30 -14.60
C PRO A 22 -5.67 -21.72 -13.98
N SER A 23 -5.03 -20.80 -13.26
CA SER A 23 -3.79 -21.10 -12.54
C SER A 23 -4.07 -21.95 -11.30
N THR A 24 -3.31 -23.02 -11.11
CA THR A 24 -3.33 -23.84 -9.88
C THR A 24 -2.11 -23.52 -9.03
N ALA A 25 -2.30 -23.29 -7.73
CA ALA A 25 -1.22 -23.04 -6.78
C ALA A 25 -1.24 -24.04 -5.62
N VAL A 26 -0.07 -24.29 -5.03
CA VAL A 26 0.08 -25.11 -3.81
C VAL A 26 0.80 -24.32 -2.74
N SER A 27 0.42 -24.51 -1.48
CA SER A 27 1.10 -23.87 -0.34
C SER A 27 2.47 -24.52 -0.11
N MET A 28 3.50 -23.71 0.06
CA MET A 28 4.86 -24.17 0.38
C MET A 28 5.25 -23.72 1.79
N LEU A 29 5.79 -24.63 2.59
CA LEU A 29 6.33 -24.31 3.91
C LEU A 29 7.77 -23.79 3.76
N LEU A 30 8.03 -22.61 4.31
CA LEU A 30 9.34 -21.98 4.30
C LEU A 30 9.83 -21.77 5.74
N GLY A 31 11.12 -21.98 5.97
CA GLY A 31 11.74 -21.60 7.25
C GLY A 31 11.77 -20.08 7.44
N ILE A 32 11.82 -19.61 8.68
CA ILE A 32 11.71 -18.17 9.03
C ILE A 32 12.74 -17.30 8.31
N THR A 33 13.99 -17.77 8.16
CA THR A 33 15.06 -17.05 7.47
C THR A 33 14.74 -16.84 5.99
N LYS A 34 14.29 -17.90 5.31
CA LYS A 34 13.96 -17.85 3.87
C LYS A 34 12.70 -17.01 3.63
N ALA A 35 11.71 -17.12 4.52
CA ALA A 35 10.51 -16.28 4.47
C ALA A 35 10.83 -14.78 4.66
N SER A 36 11.78 -14.45 5.55
CA SER A 36 12.13 -13.05 5.86
C SER A 36 12.89 -12.35 4.73
N LEU A 37 13.69 -13.09 3.95
CA LEU A 37 14.37 -12.57 2.76
C LEU A 37 13.40 -12.34 1.58
N GLY A 38 12.23 -12.99 1.59
CA GLY A 38 11.19 -12.86 0.57
C GLY A 38 10.24 -11.68 0.80
N THR A 39 10.56 -10.75 1.72
CA THR A 39 9.73 -9.57 1.96
C THR A 39 9.71 -8.65 0.75
N GLU A 40 8.57 -7.99 0.50
CA GLU A 40 8.42 -7.12 -0.67
C GLU A 40 9.31 -5.88 -0.60
N SER A 41 9.55 -5.37 0.60
CA SER A 41 10.47 -4.26 0.79
C SER A 41 11.92 -4.73 0.71
N TRP A 42 12.65 -4.16 -0.24
CA TRP A 42 14.08 -4.41 -0.34
C TRP A 42 14.85 -3.70 0.78
N ILE A 43 14.35 -2.58 1.33
CA ILE A 43 14.96 -1.89 2.48
C ILE A 43 14.89 -2.78 3.74
N SER A 44 13.73 -3.38 3.99
CA SER A 44 13.53 -4.32 5.09
C SER A 44 14.32 -5.62 4.91
N ALA A 45 14.36 -6.16 3.69
CA ALA A 45 15.13 -7.36 3.38
C ALA A 45 16.64 -7.13 3.55
N ALA A 46 17.18 -6.02 3.01
CA ALA A 46 18.60 -5.70 3.03
C ALA A 46 19.15 -5.47 4.44
N SER A 47 18.30 -5.08 5.38
CA SER A 47 18.65 -4.84 6.79
C SER A 47 18.56 -6.09 7.67
N PHE A 48 18.21 -7.26 7.12
CA PHE A 48 18.27 -8.53 7.85
C PHE A 48 19.61 -9.22 7.62
N GLN A 49 19.87 -9.67 6.38
CA GLN A 49 21.11 -10.33 5.94
C GLN A 49 21.31 -10.13 4.42
N GLU A 50 22.46 -10.57 3.89
CA GLU A 50 22.77 -10.59 2.44
C GLU A 50 22.64 -9.21 1.73
N THR A 51 22.96 -8.11 2.43
CA THR A 51 22.72 -6.73 1.99
C THR A 51 23.18 -6.43 0.56
N THR A 52 24.41 -6.83 0.18
CA THR A 52 24.95 -6.58 -1.17
C THR A 52 24.12 -7.25 -2.27
N LYS A 53 23.66 -8.49 -2.02
CA LYS A 53 22.85 -9.24 -2.98
C LYS A 53 21.47 -8.63 -3.13
N VAL A 54 20.82 -8.28 -2.01
CA VAL A 54 19.49 -7.64 -2.02
C VAL A 54 19.52 -6.31 -2.75
N LEU A 55 20.51 -5.45 -2.46
CA LEU A 55 20.65 -4.15 -3.13
C LEU A 55 20.94 -4.30 -4.63
N SER A 56 21.78 -5.27 -5.02
CA SER A 56 22.09 -5.52 -6.43
C SER A 56 20.87 -5.97 -7.22
N THR A 57 20.10 -6.92 -6.69
CA THR A 57 18.86 -7.40 -7.34
C THR A 57 17.81 -6.30 -7.43
N ALA A 58 17.64 -5.50 -6.37
CA ALA A 58 16.72 -4.37 -6.38
C ALA A 58 17.11 -3.30 -7.40
N ALA A 59 18.41 -2.99 -7.53
CA ALA A 59 18.93 -2.03 -8.51
C ALA A 59 18.71 -2.52 -9.95
N ILE A 60 19.02 -3.78 -10.25
CA ILE A 60 18.82 -4.39 -11.58
C ILE A 60 17.34 -4.39 -11.96
N ALA A 61 16.45 -4.70 -11.01
CA ALA A 61 15.01 -4.72 -11.23
C ALA A 61 14.37 -3.32 -11.19
N ALA A 62 15.14 -2.26 -10.91
CA ALA A 62 14.63 -0.91 -10.65
C ALA A 62 13.48 -0.88 -9.62
N LYS A 63 13.59 -1.71 -8.57
CA LYS A 63 12.52 -1.91 -7.58
C LYS A 63 12.34 -0.65 -6.72
N LYS A 64 11.11 -0.16 -6.62
CA LYS A 64 10.74 0.93 -5.71
C LYS A 64 10.19 0.36 -4.41
N ASP A 65 10.57 0.97 -3.30
CA ASP A 65 10.04 0.64 -1.98
C ASP A 65 8.92 1.62 -1.62
N HIS A 66 7.77 1.10 -1.21
CA HIS A 66 6.59 1.90 -0.88
C HIS A 66 6.45 2.18 0.62
N LEU A 67 7.36 1.71 1.46
CA LEU A 67 7.37 1.98 2.91
C LEU A 67 6.05 1.60 3.59
N MET A 68 5.49 0.44 3.23
CA MET A 68 4.22 -0.03 3.79
C MET A 68 4.42 -0.84 5.07
N GLY A 69 5.66 -1.27 5.35
CA GLY A 69 6.03 -2.08 6.50
C GLY A 69 6.52 -1.27 7.69
N LEU A 70 6.62 -1.93 8.84
CA LEU A 70 7.10 -1.30 10.07
C LEU A 70 8.59 -0.98 9.96
N LYS A 71 9.41 -1.96 9.54
CA LYS A 71 10.87 -1.86 9.57
C LYS A 71 11.40 -0.80 8.60
N GLU A 72 10.85 -0.70 7.40
CA GLU A 72 11.19 0.38 6.45
C GLU A 72 10.98 1.76 7.06
N ASN A 73 9.82 2.00 7.68
CA ASN A 73 9.49 3.30 8.25
C ASN A 73 10.41 3.65 9.42
N VAL A 74 10.77 2.66 10.25
CA VAL A 74 11.77 2.87 11.32
C VAL A 74 13.13 3.25 10.73
N ILE A 75 13.61 2.54 9.70
CA ILE A 75 14.92 2.82 9.08
C ILE A 75 14.96 4.22 8.46
N VAL A 76 13.88 4.63 7.80
CA VAL A 76 13.77 5.94 7.15
C VAL A 76 13.47 7.07 8.15
N GLY A 77 13.03 6.75 9.37
CA GLY A 77 12.68 7.73 10.40
C GLY A 77 11.27 8.32 10.28
N LYS A 78 10.33 7.60 9.64
CA LYS A 78 8.91 7.97 9.56
C LYS A 78 8.10 7.28 10.66
N LYS A 79 6.90 7.82 10.96
CA LYS A 79 5.94 7.13 11.84
C LYS A 79 5.62 5.74 11.26
N ILE A 80 5.68 4.71 12.11
CA ILE A 80 5.32 3.35 11.70
C ILE A 80 3.83 3.24 11.41
N PRO A 81 3.39 2.40 10.46
CA PRO A 81 1.98 2.22 10.11
C PRO A 81 1.23 1.33 11.13
N ALA A 82 1.42 1.60 12.42
CA ALA A 82 0.83 0.88 13.52
C ALA A 82 0.56 1.82 14.70
N GLY A 83 -0.45 1.48 15.53
CA GLY A 83 -0.86 2.34 16.64
C GLY A 83 -1.17 3.76 16.16
N THR A 84 -0.68 4.78 16.87
CA THR A 84 -0.89 6.20 16.55
C THR A 84 -0.32 6.65 15.19
N GLY A 85 0.48 5.83 14.52
CA GLY A 85 0.93 6.09 13.15
C GLY A 85 -0.02 5.58 12.07
N MET A 86 -1.15 4.97 12.43
CA MET A 86 -2.22 4.70 11.47
C MET A 86 -2.98 6.00 11.12
N ARG A 87 -3.23 6.20 9.82
CA ARG A 87 -3.99 7.36 9.31
C ARG A 87 -5.36 7.53 9.96
N LEU A 88 -5.99 6.43 10.38
CA LEU A 88 -7.27 6.45 11.11
C LEU A 88 -7.23 7.31 12.37
N TYR A 89 -6.09 7.35 13.06
CA TYR A 89 -5.95 8.05 14.34
C TYR A 89 -5.37 9.46 14.21
N GLU A 90 -5.00 9.92 13.00
CA GLU A 90 -4.43 11.26 12.81
C GLU A 90 -5.44 12.36 13.19
N ASN A 91 -6.73 12.13 12.92
CA ASN A 91 -7.81 13.08 13.19
C ASN A 91 -8.83 12.57 14.21
N LEU A 92 -8.51 11.48 14.94
CA LEU A 92 -9.42 10.93 15.93
C LEU A 92 -9.49 11.87 17.14
N GLN A 93 -10.59 12.61 17.26
CA GLN A 93 -10.89 13.41 18.44
C GLN A 93 -11.61 12.55 19.47
N VAL A 94 -10.99 12.38 20.65
CA VAL A 94 -11.58 11.62 21.76
C VAL A 94 -12.46 12.57 22.58
N THR A 95 -13.78 12.47 22.42
CA THR A 95 -14.73 13.17 23.29
C THR A 95 -15.04 12.33 24.53
N GLY A 96 -14.86 12.89 25.72
CA GLY A 96 -15.30 12.26 26.97
C GLY A 96 -16.83 12.18 27.04
N SER A 97 -17.36 11.22 27.81
CA SER A 97 -18.79 10.99 28.02
C SER A 97 -19.48 12.17 28.74
N GLY A 98 -19.71 13.26 28.01
CA GLY A 98 -20.55 14.39 28.44
C GLY A 98 -19.88 15.77 28.53
N ARG A 99 -18.64 15.96 28.07
CA ARG A 99 -18.08 17.32 27.92
C ARG A 99 -17.43 17.50 26.54
N PRO A 100 -17.86 18.48 25.74
CA PRO A 100 -17.13 18.81 24.52
C PRO A 100 -15.73 19.29 24.86
N PHE A 101 -14.74 18.84 24.07
CA PHE A 101 -13.35 19.27 24.18
C PHE A 101 -13.27 20.77 23.85
N ARG A 102 -12.97 21.59 24.86
CA ARG A 102 -12.95 23.05 24.76
C ARG A 102 -11.56 23.52 24.35
N ASP A 103 -11.23 23.33 23.07
CA ASP A 103 -10.13 24.04 22.40
C ASP A 103 -10.63 24.57 21.04
N GLN A 104 -11.74 25.30 21.08
CA GLN A 104 -12.05 26.22 19.99
C GLN A 104 -11.29 27.52 20.29
N PRO A 105 -10.38 27.99 19.41
CA PRO A 105 -9.78 29.30 19.61
C PRO A 105 -10.92 30.33 19.63
N ASP A 106 -10.99 31.11 20.72
CA ASP A 106 -11.93 32.21 20.87
C ASP A 106 -11.84 33.13 19.63
N GLY A 107 -12.90 33.22 18.82
CA GLY A 107 -12.86 34.17 17.70
C GLY A 107 -13.82 34.03 16.52
N ALA A 108 -14.80 33.14 16.51
CA ALA A 108 -15.85 33.15 15.49
C ALA A 108 -17.19 33.56 16.11
N VAL A 109 -17.30 34.84 16.45
CA VAL A 109 -18.60 35.49 16.70
C VAL A 109 -19.33 35.48 15.36
N LEU A 110 -20.30 34.58 15.20
CA LEU A 110 -21.28 34.71 14.14
C LEU A 110 -22.25 35.81 14.58
N GLU A 111 -22.04 37.01 14.06
CA GLU A 111 -23.05 38.06 14.09
C GLU A 111 -24.36 37.51 13.54
N GLY A 112 -25.44 37.91 14.21
CA GLY A 112 -26.79 37.48 13.91
C GLY A 112 -27.17 37.75 12.46
N VAL A 113 -27.95 36.83 11.93
CA VAL A 113 -28.76 37.07 10.75
C VAL A 113 -30.19 36.82 11.21
N ASP A 114 -30.92 37.92 11.39
CA ASP A 114 -32.39 37.93 11.39
C ASP A 114 -32.93 37.37 10.05
#